data_AF-A0A383CCJ3-F1
#
_entry.id   AF-A0A383CCJ3-F1
#
_cell.length_a   1.000
_cell.length_b   1.000
_cell.length_c   1.000
_cell.angle_alpha   90.00
_cell.angle_beta   90.00
_cell.angle_gamma   90.00
#
_symmetry.space_group_name_H-M   'P 1'
#
loop_
_entity.id
_entity.type
_entity.pdbx_description
1 polymer ?
#
loop_
_entity_poly.entity_id
_entity_poly.type
_entity_poly.pdbx_seq_one_letter_code
_entity_poly.pdbx_strand_id
1 'polypeptide(L)'
;FLLNKFKRLWSLVRSESGYCSANRCRKYEGCYLGNLRNKVNNADIIIVNHSLFANELQRDNTCLPDDFTYVIDEAHHFANDIRSQLVQEFGVHTLNDVFQYFYHDKKNWKIPILNKHPRIHKIYQQLAHEIGIINQELKDFFDSYYASRSIDDRKSEYYVDKHLYRNSQEEFIDASPNPWDILIALQSFQNSVHKFDAIIKEYKEQIPKSILIEFDMVESYLQDGIENFKAILDTENDNVQ
;
A
#
# COMPACT_ATOMS: atom_id res chain seq x y z
N PHE A 1 -18.94 -1.65 -0.74
CA PHE A 1 -18.52 -0.50 0.08
C PHE A 1 -17.51 0.34 -0.69
N LEU A 2 -17.76 1.63 -0.93
CA LEU A 2 -16.88 2.56 -1.68
C LEU A 2 -15.65 3.01 -0.86
N LEU A 3 -14.94 2.07 -0.23
CA LEU A 3 -13.77 2.36 0.61
C LEU A 3 -12.64 3.04 -0.19
N ASN A 4 -12.47 2.68 -1.47
CA ASN A 4 -11.46 3.31 -2.33
C ASN A 4 -11.72 4.78 -2.64
N LYS A 5 -12.99 5.25 -2.61
CA LYS A 5 -13.30 6.66 -2.91
C LYS A 5 -12.94 7.61 -1.76
N PHE A 6 -12.77 7.07 -0.56
CA PHE A 6 -12.53 7.86 0.66
C PHE A 6 -11.36 7.32 1.48
N LYS A 7 -10.32 6.72 0.85
CA LYS A 7 -9.11 6.27 1.56
C LYS A 7 -8.54 7.36 2.47
N ARG A 8 -8.52 8.61 1.98
CA ARG A 8 -8.13 9.82 2.73
C ARG A 8 -8.95 10.04 4.00
N LEU A 9 -10.28 9.93 3.93
CA LEU A 9 -11.15 10.13 5.09
C LEU A 9 -11.02 8.96 6.08
N TRP A 10 -10.86 7.75 5.56
CA TRP A 10 -10.69 6.56 6.40
C TRP A 10 -9.37 6.59 7.15
N SER A 11 -8.28 7.04 6.51
CA SER A 11 -6.98 7.25 7.17
C SER A 11 -7.06 8.26 8.32
N LEU A 12 -7.92 9.30 8.21
CA LEU A 12 -8.13 10.29 9.28
C LEU A 12 -8.99 9.79 10.44
N VAL A 13 -9.91 8.86 10.20
CA VAL A 13 -10.89 8.41 11.19
C VAL A 13 -10.42 7.12 11.88
N ARG A 14 -9.58 6.32 11.23
CA ARG A 14 -9.00 5.11 11.82
C ARG A 14 -7.90 5.45 12.81
N SER A 15 -7.75 4.63 13.84
CA SER A 15 -6.54 4.64 14.67
C SER A 15 -5.58 3.58 14.16
N GLU A 16 -4.31 3.94 14.05
CA GLU A 16 -3.25 2.98 13.75
C GLU A 16 -2.85 2.16 14.98
N SER A 17 -2.31 0.97 14.73
CA SER A 17 -1.72 0.10 15.76
C SER A 17 -0.57 0.83 16.45
N GLY A 18 -0.69 1.05 17.77
CA GLY A 18 0.27 1.80 18.58
C GLY A 18 -0.26 3.14 19.10
N TYR A 19 -1.10 3.84 18.33
CA TYR A 19 -1.76 5.07 18.78
C TYR A 19 -3.08 4.80 19.53
N CYS A 20 -3.67 3.63 19.31
CA CYS A 20 -4.83 3.16 20.05
C CYS A 20 -4.44 2.74 21.47
N SER A 21 -4.47 3.67 22.42
CA SER A 21 -4.27 3.35 23.84
C SER A 21 -5.61 3.13 24.54
N ALA A 22 -5.83 1.92 25.07
CA ALA A 22 -7.03 1.57 25.85
C ALA A 22 -7.31 2.58 26.98
N ASN A 23 -6.27 3.15 27.59
CA ASN A 23 -6.38 4.17 28.64
C ASN A 23 -7.01 5.48 28.16
N ARG A 24 -6.76 5.93 26.91
CA ARG A 24 -7.39 7.14 26.36
C ARG A 24 -8.87 6.91 26.06
N CYS A 25 -9.25 5.68 25.69
CA CYS A 25 -10.62 5.31 25.37
C CYS A 25 -11.52 5.12 26.61
N ARG A 26 -10.96 5.03 27.83
CA ARG A 26 -11.75 4.86 29.08
C ARG A 26 -12.69 6.03 29.40
N LYS A 27 -12.48 7.20 28.78
CA LYS A 27 -13.29 8.41 29.05
C LYS A 27 -14.77 8.26 28.65
N TYR A 28 -15.13 7.25 27.84
CA TYR A 28 -16.49 7.02 27.34
C TYR A 28 -16.88 5.53 27.34
N GLU A 29 -16.75 4.83 28.48
CA GLU A 29 -17.09 3.39 28.61
C GLU A 29 -16.27 2.45 27.71
N GLY A 30 -15.08 2.89 27.28
CA GLY A 30 -14.19 2.15 26.39
C GLY A 30 -14.46 2.45 24.92
N CYS A 31 -13.83 1.69 24.02
CA CYS A 31 -14.08 1.77 22.58
C CYS A 31 -14.83 0.52 22.12
N TYR A 32 -15.54 0.65 21.00
CA TYR A 32 -16.27 -0.46 20.39
C TYR A 32 -15.38 -1.70 20.18
N LEU A 33 -14.14 -1.50 19.71
CA LEU A 33 -13.19 -2.59 19.47
C LEU A 33 -12.77 -3.31 20.77
N GLY A 34 -12.52 -2.58 21.85
CA GLY A 34 -12.16 -3.17 23.14
C GLY A 34 -13.31 -3.98 23.74
N ASN A 35 -14.53 -3.44 23.65
CA ASN A 35 -15.73 -4.14 24.11
C ASN A 35 -16.03 -5.37 23.24
N LEU A 36 -15.77 -5.30 21.93
CA LEU A 36 -15.89 -6.44 21.03
C LEU A 36 -14.89 -7.55 21.39
N ARG A 37 -13.62 -7.23 21.61
CA ARG A 37 -12.59 -8.21 22.03
C ARG A 37 -12.99 -8.94 23.32
N ASN A 38 -13.48 -8.21 24.32
CA ASN A 38 -13.96 -8.81 25.56
C ASN A 38 -15.18 -9.72 25.35
N LYS A 39 -16.08 -9.37 24.43
CA LYS A 39 -17.24 -10.21 24.08
C LYS A 39 -16.81 -11.47 23.34
N VAL A 40 -15.86 -11.36 22.41
CA VAL A 40 -15.35 -12.49 21.63
C VAL A 40 -14.68 -13.54 22.55
N ASN A 41 -13.90 -13.10 23.54
CA ASN A 41 -13.28 -14.03 24.51
C ASN A 41 -14.29 -14.83 25.34
N ASN A 42 -15.49 -14.31 25.56
CA ASN A 42 -16.53 -14.96 26.37
C ASN A 42 -17.66 -15.55 25.51
N ALA A 43 -17.52 -15.57 24.18
CA ALA A 43 -18.56 -16.02 23.28
C ALA A 43 -18.48 -17.54 23.09
N ASP A 44 -19.61 -18.24 23.23
CA ASP A 44 -19.70 -19.67 22.91
C ASP A 44 -19.69 -19.91 21.39
N ILE A 45 -20.24 -18.97 20.62
CA ILE A 45 -20.32 -19.04 19.15
C ILE A 45 -19.90 -17.70 18.57
N ILE A 46 -18.96 -17.74 17.62
CA ILE A 46 -18.46 -16.58 16.89
C ILE A 46 -18.79 -16.78 15.41
N ILE A 47 -19.45 -15.79 14.80
CA ILE A 47 -19.75 -15.78 13.37
C ILE A 47 -18.91 -14.69 12.71
N VAL A 48 -18.05 -15.09 11.76
CA VAL A 48 -17.20 -14.17 10.98
C VAL A 48 -17.33 -14.48 9.49
N ASN A 49 -17.16 -13.46 8.66
CA ASN A 49 -17.01 -13.65 7.22
C ASN A 49 -15.60 -14.14 6.88
N HIS A 50 -15.44 -14.89 5.77
CA HIS A 50 -14.15 -15.38 5.27
C HIS A 50 -13.07 -14.30 5.14
N SER A 51 -13.42 -13.09 4.69
CA SER A 51 -12.48 -11.97 4.57
C SER A 51 -11.92 -11.52 5.92
N LEU A 52 -12.77 -11.47 6.96
CA LEU A 52 -12.32 -11.10 8.31
C LEU A 52 -11.51 -12.24 8.92
N PHE A 53 -11.95 -13.48 8.73
CA PHE A 53 -11.22 -14.66 9.18
C PHE A 53 -9.80 -14.72 8.59
N ALA A 54 -9.67 -14.53 7.28
CA ALA A 54 -8.37 -14.46 6.60
C ALA A 54 -7.45 -13.40 7.22
N ASN A 55 -8.01 -12.22 7.49
CA ASN A 55 -7.25 -11.11 8.06
C ASN A 55 -6.81 -11.39 9.51
N GLU A 56 -7.67 -12.00 10.32
CA GLU A 56 -7.34 -12.38 11.70
C GLU A 56 -6.28 -13.49 11.76
N LEU A 57 -6.26 -14.42 10.79
CA LEU A 57 -5.21 -15.44 10.68
C LEU A 57 -3.82 -14.85 10.35
N GLN A 58 -3.75 -13.70 9.67
CA GLN A 58 -2.49 -13.03 9.33
C GLN A 58 -1.96 -12.13 10.45
N ARG A 59 -2.75 -11.86 11.48
CA ARG A 59 -2.42 -10.91 12.54
C ARG A 59 -1.77 -11.61 13.73
N ASP A 60 -0.66 -11.04 14.21
CA ASP A 60 -0.03 -11.49 15.47
C ASP A 60 -0.93 -11.27 16.71
N ASN A 61 -1.83 -10.30 16.66
CA ASN A 61 -2.77 -9.97 17.74
C ASN A 61 -4.23 -10.22 17.30
N THR A 62 -4.51 -11.45 16.90
CA THR A 62 -5.86 -11.90 16.53
C THR A 62 -6.86 -11.67 17.67
N CYS A 63 -8.09 -11.32 17.29
CA CYS A 63 -9.22 -11.25 18.20
C CYS A 63 -9.91 -12.62 18.36
N LEU A 64 -9.54 -13.61 17.55
CA LEU A 64 -10.04 -14.97 17.67
C LEU A 64 -9.29 -15.69 18.80
N PRO A 65 -9.98 -16.40 19.69
CA PRO A 65 -9.28 -17.11 20.77
C PRO A 65 -8.60 -18.38 20.24
N ASP A 66 -7.58 -18.86 20.97
CA ASP A 66 -6.70 -19.94 20.51
C ASP A 66 -7.42 -21.29 20.34
N ASP A 67 -8.35 -21.63 21.24
CA ASP A 67 -9.01 -22.94 21.29
C ASP A 67 -10.48 -22.88 20.80
N PHE A 68 -10.68 -22.93 19.47
CA PHE A 68 -12.02 -22.93 18.85
C PHE A 68 -12.18 -24.04 17.80
N THR A 69 -13.41 -24.54 17.65
CA THR A 69 -13.79 -25.41 16.53
C THR A 69 -14.32 -24.57 15.38
N TYR A 70 -13.74 -24.72 14.19
CA TYR A 70 -14.14 -23.97 13.00
C TYR A 70 -15.16 -24.74 12.16
N VAL A 71 -16.27 -24.08 11.83
CA VAL A 71 -17.24 -24.54 10.84
C VAL A 71 -17.19 -23.56 9.68
N ILE A 72 -16.73 -24.02 8.53
CA ILE A 72 -16.65 -23.21 7.30
C ILE A 72 -17.90 -23.49 6.49
N ASP A 73 -18.82 -22.53 6.48
CA ASP A 73 -19.96 -22.56 5.58
C ASP A 73 -19.50 -22.19 4.15
N GLU A 74 -20.14 -22.77 3.14
CA GLU A 74 -19.78 -22.56 1.73
C GLU A 74 -18.28 -22.70 1.42
N ALA A 75 -17.66 -23.74 1.99
CA ALA A 75 -16.21 -23.98 1.92
C ALA A 75 -15.62 -24.01 0.48
N HIS A 76 -16.46 -24.17 -0.53
CA HIS A 76 -16.07 -24.08 -1.94
C HIS A 76 -15.61 -22.67 -2.36
N HIS A 77 -16.05 -21.61 -1.68
CA HIS A 77 -15.56 -20.23 -1.89
C HIS A 77 -14.31 -19.89 -1.07
N PHE A 78 -14.10 -20.61 0.04
CA PHE A 78 -13.11 -20.30 1.05
C PHE A 78 -11.69 -20.11 0.49
N ALA A 79 -11.21 -21.05 -0.33
CA ALA A 79 -9.85 -20.98 -0.89
C ALA A 79 -9.65 -19.73 -1.78
N ASN A 80 -10.68 -19.32 -2.51
CA ASN A 80 -10.61 -18.12 -3.36
C ASN A 80 -10.63 -16.84 -2.53
N ASP A 81 -11.48 -16.79 -1.49
CA ASP A 81 -11.57 -15.66 -0.57
C ASP A 81 -10.25 -15.46 0.19
N ILE A 82 -9.70 -16.52 0.78
CA ILE A 82 -8.41 -16.50 1.48
C ILE A 82 -7.30 -16.04 0.53
N ARG A 83 -7.23 -16.62 -0.68
CA ARG A 83 -6.23 -16.23 -1.69
C ARG A 83 -6.36 -14.74 -2.02
N SER A 84 -7.57 -14.25 -2.26
CA SER A 84 -7.77 -12.82 -2.59
C SER A 84 -7.30 -11.87 -1.48
N GLN A 85 -7.29 -12.32 -0.23
CA GLN A 85 -6.80 -11.56 0.94
C GLN A 85 -5.29 -11.69 1.16
N LEU A 86 -4.65 -12.67 0.52
CA LEU A 86 -3.20 -12.92 0.61
C LEU A 86 -2.43 -12.41 -0.61
N VAL A 87 -3.12 -12.21 -1.74
CA VAL A 87 -2.51 -11.71 -2.97
C VAL A 87 -2.08 -10.26 -2.74
N GLN A 88 -0.80 -10.02 -2.98
CA GLN A 88 -0.23 -8.69 -3.11
C GLN A 88 -0.16 -8.32 -4.59
N GLU A 89 -0.70 -7.17 -4.95
CA GLU A 89 -0.69 -6.67 -6.33
C GLU A 89 0.08 -5.36 -6.39
N PHE A 90 0.97 -5.25 -7.37
CA PHE A 90 1.62 -3.99 -7.71
C PHE A 90 1.50 -3.76 -9.21
N GLY A 91 1.09 -2.55 -9.55
CA GLY A 91 0.86 -2.09 -10.91
C GLY A 91 1.11 -0.60 -11.06
N VAL A 92 1.09 -0.09 -12.29
CA VAL A 92 1.38 1.31 -12.65
C VAL A 92 0.57 2.32 -11.81
N HIS A 93 -0.65 1.97 -11.41
CA HIS A 93 -1.53 2.86 -10.64
C HIS A 93 -1.31 2.84 -9.12
N THR A 94 -0.50 1.91 -8.61
CA THR A 94 -0.31 1.68 -7.16
C THR A 94 0.23 2.93 -6.47
N LEU A 95 1.16 3.63 -7.12
CA LEU A 95 1.78 4.85 -6.62
C LEU A 95 1.15 6.13 -7.18
N ASN A 96 -0.02 6.04 -7.84
CA ASN A 96 -0.62 7.21 -8.49
C ASN A 96 -0.94 8.34 -7.49
N ASP A 97 -1.35 8.04 -6.25
CA ASP A 97 -1.57 9.07 -5.24
C ASP A 97 -0.28 9.83 -4.89
N VAL A 98 0.85 9.13 -4.83
CA VAL A 98 2.19 9.73 -4.65
C VAL A 98 2.56 10.59 -5.85
N PHE A 99 2.35 10.06 -7.05
CA PHE A 99 2.62 10.78 -8.30
C PHE A 99 1.79 12.07 -8.38
N GLN A 100 0.48 11.99 -8.15
CA GLN A 100 -0.43 13.13 -8.17
C GLN A 100 -0.09 14.17 -7.10
N TYR A 101 0.41 13.73 -5.94
CA TYR A 101 0.87 14.67 -4.93
C TYR A 101 2.05 15.49 -5.47
N PHE A 102 3.11 14.86 -5.97
CA PHE A 102 4.28 15.62 -6.42
C PHE A 102 4.14 16.20 -7.83
N TYR A 103 3.11 15.82 -8.59
CA TYR A 103 2.86 16.32 -9.94
C TYR A 103 2.66 17.83 -9.96
N HIS A 104 3.47 18.50 -10.78
CA HIS A 104 3.55 19.95 -10.83
C HIS A 104 2.52 20.53 -11.82
N ASP A 105 1.23 20.54 -11.46
CA ASP A 105 0.24 21.37 -12.15
C ASP A 105 0.22 22.79 -11.54
N LYS A 106 0.30 23.81 -12.40
CA LYS A 106 0.16 25.23 -12.00
C LYS A 106 -1.20 25.52 -11.32
N LYS A 107 -2.21 24.67 -11.52
CA LYS A 107 -3.51 24.76 -10.85
C LYS A 107 -3.53 24.15 -9.44
N ASN A 108 -2.45 23.49 -9.02
CA ASN A 108 -2.41 22.85 -7.72
C ASN A 108 -2.27 23.90 -6.60
N TRP A 109 -3.29 23.99 -5.75
CA TRP A 109 -3.45 25.03 -4.72
C TRP A 109 -2.30 25.09 -3.70
N LYS A 110 -1.55 23.98 -3.53
CA LYS A 110 -0.40 23.94 -2.63
C LYS A 110 0.84 24.62 -3.17
N ILE A 111 1.03 24.66 -4.49
CA ILE A 111 2.23 25.22 -5.12
C ILE A 111 2.43 26.70 -4.73
N PRO A 112 1.42 27.60 -4.81
CA PRO A 112 1.57 28.98 -4.36
C PRO A 112 1.99 29.13 -2.88
N ILE A 113 1.61 28.18 -2.03
CA ILE A 113 1.92 28.19 -0.59
C ILE A 113 3.37 27.74 -0.38
N LEU A 114 3.77 26.63 -1.01
CA LEU A 114 5.14 26.12 -0.95
C LEU A 114 6.14 27.13 -1.58
N ASN A 115 5.74 27.85 -2.63
CA ASN A 115 6.54 28.87 -3.30
C ASN A 115 6.92 30.06 -2.39
N LYS A 116 6.15 30.32 -1.32
CA LYS A 116 6.51 31.36 -0.34
C LYS A 116 7.77 31.01 0.46
N HIS A 117 8.18 29.74 0.44
CA HIS A 117 9.34 29.22 1.15
C HIS A 117 10.36 28.66 0.13
N PRO A 118 11.37 29.43 -0.29
CA PRO A 118 12.29 29.03 -1.36
C PRO A 118 13.01 27.69 -1.12
N ARG A 119 13.33 27.39 0.15
CA ARG A 119 13.97 26.11 0.52
C ARG A 119 13.05 24.92 0.27
N ILE A 120 11.80 25.01 0.71
CA ILE A 120 10.77 23.97 0.51
C ILE A 120 10.47 23.82 -0.98
N HIS A 121 10.29 24.93 -1.68
CA HIS A 121 9.98 24.92 -3.10
C HIS A 121 11.05 24.21 -3.93
N LYS A 122 12.34 24.49 -3.66
CA LYS A 122 13.46 23.87 -4.37
C LYS A 122 13.45 22.34 -4.22
N ILE A 123 13.26 21.85 -3.00
CA ILE A 123 13.25 20.40 -2.73
C ILE A 123 11.99 19.76 -3.31
N TYR A 124 10.84 20.43 -3.20
CA TYR A 124 9.60 19.95 -3.82
C TYR A 124 9.75 19.81 -5.34
N GLN A 125 10.40 20.77 -6.03
CA GLN A 125 10.68 20.67 -7.46
C GLN A 125 11.61 19.51 -7.80
N GLN A 126 12.63 19.26 -6.97
CA GLN A 126 13.50 18.11 -7.12
C GLN A 126 12.71 16.80 -6.98
N LEU A 127 11.87 16.66 -5.95
CA LEU A 127 11.01 15.49 -5.75
C LEU A 127 10.03 15.29 -6.93
N ALA A 128 9.44 16.38 -7.43
CA ALA A 128 8.55 16.35 -8.59
C ALA A 128 9.26 15.87 -9.86
N HIS A 129 10.54 16.16 -10.00
CA HIS A 129 11.35 15.67 -11.11
C HIS A 129 11.72 14.20 -10.95
N GLU A 130 12.24 13.81 -9.78
CA GLU A 130 12.64 12.43 -9.45
C GLU A 130 11.47 11.46 -9.65
N ILE A 131 10.29 11.77 -9.09
CA ILE A 131 9.11 10.91 -9.22
C ILE A 131 8.56 10.84 -10.65
N GLY A 132 8.79 11.89 -11.44
CA GLY A 132 8.40 11.93 -12.85
C GLY A 132 9.21 10.94 -13.69
N ILE A 133 10.50 10.82 -13.40
CA ILE A 133 11.40 9.84 -14.01
C ILE A 133 10.97 8.43 -13.60
N ILE A 134 10.81 8.18 -12.29
CA ILE A 134 10.43 6.86 -11.76
C ILE A 134 9.10 6.38 -12.33
N ASN A 135 8.10 7.27 -12.45
CA ASN A 135 6.81 6.93 -13.04
C ASN A 135 6.93 6.55 -14.53
N GLN A 136 7.85 7.17 -15.26
CA GLN A 136 8.11 6.79 -16.64
C GLN A 136 8.82 5.44 -16.72
N GLU A 137 9.86 5.23 -15.91
CA GLU A 137 10.59 3.94 -15.84
C GLU A 137 9.66 2.78 -15.44
N LEU A 138 8.73 3.01 -14.49
CA LEU A 138 7.71 2.04 -14.12
C LEU A 138 6.82 1.65 -15.31
N LYS A 139 6.34 2.63 -16.08
CA LYS A 139 5.53 2.36 -17.27
C LYS A 139 6.33 1.60 -18.32
N ASP A 140 7.55 2.06 -18.59
CA ASP A 140 8.43 1.44 -19.58
C ASP A 140 8.74 -0.01 -19.20
N PHE A 141 8.92 -0.33 -17.91
CA PHE A 141 9.09 -1.69 -17.41
C PHE A 141 7.87 -2.57 -17.73
N PHE A 142 6.67 -2.11 -17.38
CA PHE A 142 5.44 -2.87 -17.65
C PHE A 142 5.20 -3.04 -19.15
N ASP A 143 5.46 -2.00 -19.96
CA ASP A 143 5.33 -2.04 -21.41
C ASP A 143 6.34 -3.02 -22.03
N SER A 144 7.60 -2.99 -21.57
CA SER A 144 8.65 -3.90 -22.03
C SER A 144 8.36 -5.35 -21.64
N TYR A 145 7.90 -5.59 -20.42
CA TYR A 145 7.54 -6.94 -19.96
C TYR A 145 6.32 -7.48 -20.72
N TYR A 146 5.31 -6.64 -20.97
CA TYR A 146 4.17 -7.05 -21.80
C TYR A 146 4.60 -7.35 -23.23
N ALA A 147 5.48 -6.54 -23.82
CA ALA A 147 5.98 -6.74 -25.17
C ALA A 147 6.77 -8.05 -25.31
N SER A 148 7.68 -8.35 -24.37
CA SER A 148 8.47 -9.60 -24.39
C SER A 148 7.58 -10.84 -24.32
N ARG A 149 6.52 -10.80 -23.50
CA ARG A 149 5.57 -11.91 -23.34
C ARG A 149 4.60 -12.06 -24.51
N SER A 150 4.17 -10.96 -25.13
CA SER A 150 3.27 -10.98 -26.29
C SER A 150 3.84 -11.72 -27.51
N ILE A 151 5.17 -11.88 -27.58
CA ILE A 151 5.88 -12.61 -28.64
C ILE A 151 5.77 -14.13 -28.46
N ASP A 152 5.65 -14.61 -27.22
CA ASP A 152 5.48 -16.03 -26.88
C ASP A 152 4.02 -16.51 -27.09
N ASP A 153 3.04 -15.62 -26.89
CA ASP A 153 1.60 -15.95 -26.92
C ASP A 153 0.94 -15.90 -28.31
N ARG A 154 1.44 -16.71 -29.25
CA ARG A 154 0.60 -17.17 -30.38
C ARG A 154 -0.38 -18.28 -30.01
N LYS A 155 -0.77 -18.43 -28.73
CA LYS A 155 -1.72 -19.46 -28.30
C LYS A 155 -2.71 -18.96 -27.24
N SER A 156 -3.96 -18.84 -27.72
CA SER A 156 -5.24 -18.89 -27.01
C SER A 156 -5.87 -17.56 -26.56
N GLU A 157 -6.89 -17.14 -27.32
CA GLU A 157 -7.65 -15.89 -27.20
C GLU A 157 -8.70 -15.86 -26.05
N TYR A 158 -8.75 -16.83 -25.12
CA TYR A 158 -9.94 -16.96 -24.26
C TYR A 158 -9.74 -17.15 -22.76
N TYR A 159 -8.52 -17.14 -22.23
CA TYR A 159 -8.30 -17.04 -20.79
C TYR A 159 -7.15 -16.08 -20.53
N VAL A 160 -7.37 -15.10 -19.65
CA VAL A 160 -6.26 -14.41 -18.99
C VAL A 160 -5.62 -15.47 -18.10
N ASP A 161 -4.68 -16.24 -18.65
CA ASP A 161 -3.94 -17.22 -17.87
C ASP A 161 -3.18 -16.42 -16.80
N LYS A 162 -3.52 -16.66 -15.55
CA LYS A 162 -2.76 -16.11 -14.42
C LYS A 162 -1.42 -16.81 -14.43
N HIS A 163 -0.44 -16.21 -15.09
CA HIS A 163 0.92 -16.74 -15.14
C HIS A 163 1.55 -16.68 -13.76
N LEU A 164 1.93 -17.86 -13.27
CA LEU A 164 2.65 -18.02 -12.02
C LEU A 164 4.12 -18.21 -12.35
N TYR A 165 4.97 -17.32 -11.83
CA TYR A 165 6.42 -17.47 -11.89
C TYR A 165 6.96 -17.86 -10.52
N ARG A 166 8.10 -18.59 -10.52
CA ARG A 166 8.74 -19.09 -9.30
C ARG A 166 9.94 -18.25 -8.87
N ASN A 167 10.65 -17.69 -9.84
CA ASN A 167 11.83 -16.87 -9.66
C ASN A 167 11.62 -15.56 -10.42
N SER A 168 11.51 -14.46 -9.69
CA SER A 168 11.37 -13.12 -10.25
C SER A 168 12.56 -12.72 -11.13
N GLN A 169 13.79 -13.13 -10.78
CA GLN A 169 15.02 -12.83 -11.53
C GLN A 169 15.02 -13.41 -12.92
N GLU A 170 14.59 -14.67 -13.05
CA GLU A 170 14.43 -15.32 -14.34
C GLU A 170 13.24 -14.74 -15.11
N GLU A 171 12.13 -14.46 -14.42
CA GLU A 171 10.91 -13.98 -15.03
C GLU A 171 11.04 -12.60 -15.69
N PHE A 172 11.77 -11.70 -15.03
CA PHE A 172 11.95 -10.31 -15.44
C PHE A 172 13.30 -10.05 -16.12
N ILE A 173 14.06 -11.09 -16.48
CA ILE A 173 15.41 -10.94 -17.04
C ILE A 173 15.46 -10.12 -18.32
N ASP A 174 14.41 -10.22 -19.15
CA ASP A 174 14.30 -9.52 -20.43
C ASP A 174 13.53 -8.19 -20.33
N ALA A 175 13.07 -7.81 -19.13
CA ALA A 175 12.34 -6.56 -18.93
C ALA A 175 13.30 -5.37 -18.83
N SER A 176 12.97 -4.27 -19.52
CA SER A 176 13.75 -3.04 -19.50
C SER A 176 12.83 -1.82 -19.35
N PRO A 177 13.02 -0.96 -18.32
CA PRO A 177 14.07 -1.00 -17.30
C PRO A 177 13.96 -2.20 -16.34
N ASN A 178 15.08 -2.54 -15.71
CA ASN A 178 15.14 -3.62 -14.72
C ASN A 178 14.33 -3.25 -13.46
N PRO A 179 13.44 -4.11 -12.96
CA PRO A 179 12.60 -3.79 -11.81
C PRO A 179 13.37 -3.56 -10.49
N TRP A 180 14.54 -4.18 -10.29
CA TRP A 180 15.39 -3.91 -9.13
C TRP A 180 16.02 -2.51 -9.18
N ASP A 181 16.35 -2.00 -10.37
CA ASP A 181 16.83 -0.62 -10.51
C ASP A 181 15.72 0.38 -10.17
N ILE A 182 14.47 0.10 -10.58
CA ILE A 182 13.29 0.89 -10.20
C ILE A 182 13.07 0.85 -8.69
N LEU A 183 13.21 -0.32 -8.05
CA LEU A 183 13.10 -0.44 -6.59
C LEU A 183 14.15 0.41 -5.87
N ILE A 184 15.40 0.40 -6.35
CA ILE A 184 16.47 1.24 -5.80
C ILE A 184 16.14 2.73 -5.98
N ALA A 185 15.65 3.12 -7.16
CA ALA A 185 15.23 4.50 -7.42
C ALA A 185 14.09 4.95 -6.50
N LEU A 186 13.10 4.09 -6.26
CA LEU A 186 12.01 4.33 -5.30
C LEU A 186 12.51 4.49 -3.87
N GLN A 187 13.43 3.64 -3.42
CA GLN A 187 14.04 3.75 -2.08
C GLN A 187 14.88 5.03 -1.94
N SER A 188 15.61 5.43 -2.98
CA SER A 188 16.32 6.70 -3.03
C SER A 188 15.34 7.89 -2.92
N PHE A 189 14.25 7.84 -3.68
CA PHE A 189 13.18 8.84 -3.61
C PHE A 189 12.53 8.93 -2.23
N GLN A 190 12.26 7.79 -1.58
CA GLN A 190 11.77 7.76 -0.21
C GLN A 190 12.71 8.47 0.77
N ASN A 191 14.02 8.27 0.64
CA ASN A 191 15.00 9.01 1.45
C ASN A 191 14.94 10.52 1.18
N SER A 192 14.71 10.95 -0.08
CA SER A 192 14.48 12.36 -0.41
C SER A 192 13.19 12.89 0.21
N VAL A 193 12.12 12.09 0.26
CA VAL A 193 10.83 12.42 0.90
C VAL A 193 11.02 12.60 2.42
N HIS A 194 11.74 11.71 3.10
CA HIS A 194 12.03 11.87 4.53
C HIS A 194 12.86 13.13 4.85
N LYS A 195 13.80 13.51 3.97
CA LYS A 195 14.53 14.79 4.10
C LYS A 195 13.58 15.98 3.95
N PHE A 196 12.62 15.89 3.03
CA PHE A 196 11.61 16.92 2.86
C PHE A 196 10.65 17.00 4.05
N ASP A 197 10.28 15.87 4.66
CA ASP A 197 9.48 15.81 5.89
C ASP A 197 10.18 16.55 7.05
N ALA A 198 11.47 16.29 7.27
CA ALA A 198 12.24 16.98 8.30
C ALA A 198 12.17 18.51 8.13
N ILE A 199 12.26 18.98 6.88
CA ILE A 199 12.20 20.41 6.56
C ILE A 199 10.78 20.96 6.67
N ILE A 200 9.76 20.24 6.17
CA ILE A 200 8.37 20.73 6.21
C ILE A 200 7.90 20.89 7.67
N LYS A 201 8.39 20.04 8.57
CA LYS A 201 8.14 20.11 10.03
C LYS A 201 8.73 21.36 10.67
N GLU A 202 9.85 21.91 10.18
CA GLU A 202 10.39 23.21 10.65
C GLU A 202 9.42 24.36 10.37
N TYR A 203 8.62 24.26 9.31
CA TYR A 203 7.66 25.29 8.88
C TYR A 203 6.20 24.94 9.25
N LYS A 204 5.97 23.99 10.17
CA LYS A 204 4.63 23.48 10.52
C LYS A 204 3.60 24.54 10.94
N GLU A 205 4.06 25.68 11.48
CA GLU A 205 3.19 26.79 11.91
C GLU A 205 2.80 27.71 10.74
N GLN A 206 3.61 27.74 9.69
CA GLN A 206 3.46 28.61 8.51
C GLN A 206 2.73 27.88 7.36
N ILE A 207 2.67 26.55 7.43
CA ILE A 207 2.05 25.68 6.43
C ILE A 207 0.68 25.22 6.94
N PRO A 208 -0.39 25.28 6.11
CA PRO A 208 -1.69 24.73 6.48
C PRO A 208 -1.59 23.24 6.87
N LYS A 209 -2.23 22.89 8.00
CA LYS A 209 -2.30 21.50 8.48
C LYS A 209 -2.82 20.52 7.43
N SER A 210 -3.68 20.97 6.51
CA SER A 210 -4.17 20.13 5.40
C SER A 210 -3.08 19.63 4.48
N ILE A 211 -2.01 20.42 4.24
CA ILE A 211 -0.85 20.00 3.45
C ILE A 211 -0.04 18.95 4.21
N LEU A 212 0.21 19.18 5.50
CA LEU A 212 0.95 18.24 6.35
C LEU A 212 0.24 16.88 6.43
N ILE A 213 -1.07 16.89 6.66
CA ILE A 213 -1.90 15.67 6.69
C ILE A 213 -1.86 14.93 5.34
N GLU A 214 -1.95 15.66 4.23
CA GLU A 214 -1.89 15.05 2.90
C GLU A 214 -0.51 14.45 2.61
N PHE A 215 0.54 15.12 3.09
CA PHE A 215 1.90 14.64 3.00
C PHE A 215 2.14 13.37 3.82
N ASP A 216 1.70 13.33 5.09
CA ASP A 216 1.82 12.15 5.96
C ASP A 216 1.16 10.91 5.30
N MET A 217 0.01 11.10 4.64
CA MET A 217 -0.64 10.02 3.90
C MET A 217 0.16 9.56 2.68
N VAL A 218 0.76 10.49 1.95
CA VAL A 218 1.57 10.19 0.77
C VAL A 218 2.85 9.45 1.16
N GLU A 219 3.46 9.82 2.28
CA GLU A 219 4.60 9.10 2.85
C GLU A 219 4.23 7.65 3.20
N SER A 220 3.08 7.43 3.85
CA SER A 220 2.56 6.09 4.14
C SER A 220 2.28 5.30 2.85
N TYR A 221 1.62 5.89 1.84
CA TYR A 221 1.36 5.19 0.58
C TYR A 221 2.64 4.85 -0.19
N LEU A 222 3.67 5.70 -0.11
CA LEU A 222 4.97 5.41 -0.70
C LEU A 222 5.65 4.24 0.02
N GLN A 223 5.66 4.23 1.35
CA GLN A 223 6.21 3.12 2.15
C GLN A 223 5.51 1.80 1.79
N ASP A 224 4.18 1.75 1.88
CA ASP A 224 3.38 0.56 1.58
C ASP A 224 3.63 0.08 0.13
N GLY A 225 3.73 1.01 -0.82
CA GLY A 225 3.99 0.70 -2.22
C GLY A 225 5.39 0.11 -2.45
N ILE A 226 6.41 0.63 -1.77
CA ILE A 226 7.79 0.11 -1.85
C ILE A 226 7.89 -1.28 -1.22
N GLU A 227 7.29 -1.48 -0.05
CA GLU A 227 7.28 -2.78 0.63
C GLU A 227 6.58 -3.84 -0.21
N ASN A 228 5.44 -3.50 -0.80
CA ASN A 228 4.70 -4.38 -1.71
C ASN A 228 5.52 -4.71 -2.97
N PHE A 229 6.13 -3.70 -3.62
CA PHE A 229 6.95 -3.95 -4.80
C PHE A 229 8.16 -4.84 -4.48
N LYS A 230 8.80 -4.60 -3.33
CA LYS A 230 9.89 -5.44 -2.85
C LYS A 230 9.43 -6.88 -2.60
N ALA A 231 8.29 -7.08 -1.92
CA ALA A 231 7.77 -8.42 -1.63
C ALA A 231 7.46 -9.22 -2.92
N ILE A 232 7.00 -8.55 -3.97
CA ILE A 232 6.77 -9.17 -5.29
C ILE A 232 8.10 -9.55 -5.98
N LEU A 233 9.15 -8.76 -5.79
CA LEU A 233 10.47 -9.04 -6.38
C LEU A 233 11.27 -10.05 -5.56
N ASP A 234 11.03 -10.18 -4.26
CA ASP A 234 11.76 -11.08 -3.35
C ASP A 234 11.22 -12.53 -3.34
N THR A 235 10.24 -12.88 -4.18
CA THR A 235 9.74 -14.27 -4.26
C THR A 235 10.77 -15.22 -4.88
N GLU A 236 11.60 -15.83 -4.02
CA GLU A 236 12.09 -17.20 -4.19
C GLU A 236 11.02 -18.14 -3.61
N ASN A 237 10.13 -18.66 -4.46
CA ASN A 237 9.00 -19.45 -3.98
C ASN A 237 9.37 -20.94 -3.86
N ASP A 238 9.98 -21.34 -2.73
CA ASP A 238 10.36 -22.73 -2.41
C ASP A 238 9.16 -23.68 -2.21
N ASN A 239 7.92 -23.17 -2.18
CA ASN A 239 6.72 -23.94 -1.82
C ASN A 239 5.86 -24.42 -2.99
N VAL A 240 6.35 -24.37 -4.23
CA VAL A 240 5.65 -24.96 -5.39
C VAL A 240 6.24 -26.33 -5.73
N GLN A 241 5.85 -27.35 -4.96
CA GLN A 241 5.92 -28.76 -5.41
C GLN A 241 4.84 -29.05 -6.43
#